data_AF-A0A932A5L7-F1
#
_entry.id   AF-A0A932A5L7-F1
#
_cell.length_a   1.000
_cell.length_b   1.000
_cell.length_c   1.000
_cell.angle_alpha   90.00
_cell.angle_beta   90.00
_cell.angle_gamma   90.00
#
_symmetry.space_group_name_H-M   'P 1'
#
loop_
_entity.id
_entity.type
_entity.pdbx_description
1 polymer ?
#
loop_
_entity_poly.entity_id
_entity_poly.type
_entity_poly.pdbx_seq_one_letter_code
_entity_poly.pdbx_strand_id
1 'polypeptide(L)'
;MVDQVVSERTESAKIQPQSGLNKSVFKDFPLEDLVHSKLESFIDQIQGYDVNDLYPIILERVERPLIQLILKKTRGNQVRAAQMLGINRNTLRKKINHLKIKIRKPYVE
;
A
#
# COMPACT_ATOMS: atom_id res chain seq x y z
N MET A 1 52.94 -21.83 22.93
CA MET A 1 51.88 -20.84 23.17
C MET A 1 50.94 -20.93 21.99
N VAL A 2 49.73 -21.43 22.28
CA VAL A 2 48.63 -21.65 21.35
C VAL A 2 47.83 -20.37 21.16
N ASP A 3 47.26 -20.21 19.97
CA ASP A 3 46.01 -19.52 19.58
C ASP A 3 46.11 -19.38 18.03
N GLN A 4 45.52 -20.22 17.15
CA GLN A 4 44.08 -20.48 16.92
C GLN A 4 43.28 -19.18 17.11
N VAL A 5 42.69 -18.57 16.07
CA VAL A 5 41.41 -18.98 15.49
C VAL A 5 41.24 -18.33 14.10
N VAL A 6 40.95 -19.19 13.10
CA VAL A 6 40.24 -18.88 11.86
C VAL A 6 38.75 -18.70 12.19
N SER A 7 37.99 -18.04 11.31
CA SER A 7 36.51 -17.93 11.30
C SER A 7 36.02 -16.63 11.96
N GLU A 8 35.03 -15.90 11.45
CA GLU A 8 33.85 -16.39 10.75
C GLU A 8 33.08 -15.20 10.12
N ARG A 9 32.68 -15.36 8.86
CA ARG A 9 31.33 -15.06 8.33
C ARG A 9 30.72 -13.67 8.56
N THR A 10 30.54 -12.97 7.44
CA THR A 10 29.25 -12.41 6.99
C THR A 10 28.16 -12.24 8.05
N GLU A 11 28.06 -11.07 8.67
CA GLU A 11 26.77 -10.60 9.17
C GLU A 11 26.15 -9.69 8.11
N SER A 12 25.66 -10.35 7.06
CA SER A 12 24.49 -9.85 6.35
C SER A 12 23.43 -9.60 7.41
N ALA A 13 23.13 -8.32 7.69
CA ALA A 13 22.02 -7.94 8.55
C ALA A 13 20.78 -8.70 8.08
N LYS A 14 20.42 -9.76 8.82
CA LYS A 14 19.21 -10.52 8.57
C LYS A 14 18.05 -9.55 8.77
N ILE A 15 17.52 -9.04 7.67
CA ILE A 15 16.21 -8.40 7.65
C ILE A 15 15.21 -9.53 7.93
N GLN A 16 14.96 -9.80 9.21
CA GLN A 16 13.89 -10.67 9.62
C GLN A 16 12.58 -10.00 9.18
N PRO A 17 11.65 -10.73 8.54
CA PRO A 17 10.35 -10.18 8.20
C PRO A 17 9.61 -9.94 9.52
N GLN A 18 9.56 -8.69 9.98
CA GLN A 18 8.72 -8.35 11.12
C GLN A 18 7.27 -8.60 10.72
N SER A 19 6.70 -9.68 11.25
CA SER A 19 5.35 -10.13 10.99
C SER A 19 4.37 -9.18 11.69
N GLY A 20 3.70 -8.35 10.89
CA GLY A 20 2.60 -7.49 11.33
C GLY A 20 2.97 -6.01 11.28
N LEU A 21 2.13 -5.21 10.58
CA LEU A 21 2.22 -3.76 10.66
C LEU A 21 1.90 -3.35 12.12
N ASN A 22 2.85 -2.74 12.82
CA ASN A 22 2.60 -2.25 14.16
C ASN A 22 1.59 -1.08 14.09
N LYS A 23 0.45 -1.22 14.77
CA LYS A 23 -0.60 -0.19 14.83
C LYS A 23 -0.07 1.15 15.36
N SER A 24 1.03 1.17 16.11
CA SER A 24 1.69 2.40 16.56
C SER A 24 2.17 3.27 15.40
N VAL A 25 2.54 2.69 14.25
CA VAL A 25 2.97 3.44 13.06
C VAL A 25 1.86 4.33 12.51
N PHE A 26 0.60 3.92 12.66
CA PHE A 26 -0.56 4.72 12.27
C PHE A 26 -0.91 5.81 13.28
N LYS A 27 -0.42 5.71 14.52
CA LYS A 27 -0.67 6.70 15.56
C LYS A 27 0.08 8.01 15.31
N ASP A 28 1.22 7.91 14.62
CA ASP A 28 2.08 9.06 14.26
C ASP A 28 1.68 9.69 12.90
N PHE A 29 0.69 9.11 12.21
CA PHE A 29 0.18 9.59 10.92
C PHE A 29 -1.33 9.83 11.02
N PRO A 30 -1.80 11.05 11.30
CA PRO A 30 -3.22 11.37 11.30
C PRO A 30 -3.73 11.51 9.86
N LEU A 31 -3.70 10.42 9.10
CA LEU A 31 -4.32 10.33 7.79
C LEU A 31 -5.83 10.63 7.89
N GLU A 32 -6.43 10.24 9.02
CA GLU A 32 -7.84 10.52 9.31
C GLU A 32 -8.14 12.02 9.35
N ASP A 33 -7.34 12.82 10.05
CA ASP A 33 -7.54 14.28 10.12
C ASP A 33 -7.35 14.94 8.73
N LEU A 34 -6.34 14.51 7.98
CA LEU A 34 -6.10 15.00 6.63
C LEU A 34 -7.28 14.66 5.69
N VAL A 35 -7.79 13.43 5.76
CA VAL A 35 -8.93 12.99 4.97
C VAL A 35 -10.18 13.75 5.39
N HIS A 36 -10.41 13.93 6.70
CA HIS A 36 -11.54 14.66 7.25
C HIS A 36 -11.60 16.08 6.70
N SER A 37 -10.51 16.85 6.83
CA SER A 37 -10.44 18.23 6.32
C SER A 37 -10.70 18.32 4.82
N LYS A 38 -10.23 17.34 4.03
CA LYS A 38 -10.49 17.32 2.57
C LYS A 38 -11.91 16.92 2.22
N LEU A 39 -12.51 15.99 2.96
CA LEU A 39 -13.88 15.58 2.74
C LEU A 39 -14.85 16.70 3.13
N GLU A 40 -14.63 17.38 4.27
CA GLU A 40 -15.45 18.51 4.70
C GLU A 40 -15.54 19.60 3.62
N SER A 41 -14.40 20.09 3.13
CA SER A 41 -14.37 21.07 2.04
C SER A 41 -15.05 20.58 0.76
N PHE A 42 -14.96 19.27 0.46
CA PHE A 42 -15.60 18.70 -0.72
C PHE A 42 -17.13 18.57 -0.56
N ILE A 43 -17.61 18.18 0.63
CA ILE A 43 -19.04 18.11 0.93
C ILE A 43 -19.68 19.51 0.85
N ASP A 44 -19.00 20.54 1.37
CA ASP A 44 -19.47 21.92 1.26
C ASP A 44 -19.58 22.37 -0.20
N GLN A 45 -18.64 21.97 -1.06
CA GLN A 45 -18.64 22.32 -2.49
C GLN A 45 -19.78 21.66 -3.27
N ILE A 46 -20.21 20.46 -2.87
CA ILE A 46 -21.30 19.74 -3.53
C ILE A 46 -22.67 20.07 -2.92
N GLN A 47 -22.73 20.96 -1.92
CA GLN A 47 -23.98 21.39 -1.32
C GLN A 47 -24.89 22.01 -2.39
N GLY A 48 -26.09 21.44 -2.58
CA GLY A 48 -27.06 21.86 -3.59
C GLY A 48 -27.07 21.02 -4.88
N TYR A 49 -26.19 20.04 -5.01
CA TYR A 49 -26.26 19.03 -6.08
C TYR A 49 -26.93 17.74 -5.57
N ASP A 50 -27.69 17.07 -6.44
CA ASP A 50 -28.18 15.71 -6.16
C ASP A 50 -27.05 14.72 -6.44
N VAL A 51 -26.44 14.20 -5.37
CA VAL A 51 -25.25 13.34 -5.44
C VAL A 51 -25.62 11.92 -5.03
N ASN A 52 -25.63 11.02 -6.00
CA ASN A 52 -25.76 9.59 -5.79
C ASN A 52 -24.37 8.92 -5.80
N ASP A 53 -24.25 7.77 -5.12
CA ASP A 53 -23.04 6.93 -5.16
C ASP A 53 -21.74 7.61 -4.68
N LEU A 54 -21.84 8.53 -3.70
CA LEU A 54 -20.66 9.24 -3.19
C LEU A 54 -19.62 8.28 -2.56
N TYR A 55 -20.09 7.27 -1.83
CA TYR A 55 -19.22 6.29 -1.17
C TYR A 55 -18.28 5.58 -2.15
N PRO A 56 -18.77 4.90 -3.22
CA PRO A 56 -17.87 4.26 -4.18
C PRO A 56 -16.95 5.27 -4.90
N ILE A 57 -17.41 6.49 -5.20
CA ILE A 57 -16.56 7.54 -5.82
C ILE A 57 -15.35 7.86 -4.93
N ILE A 58 -15.60 8.12 -3.64
CA ILE A 58 -14.53 8.44 -2.68
C ILE A 58 -13.64 7.21 -2.45
N LEU A 59 -14.23 6.03 -2.30
CA LEU A 59 -13.47 4.80 -2.10
C LEU A 59 -12.50 4.54 -3.27
N GLU A 60 -12.94 4.72 -4.52
CA GLU A 60 -12.05 4.60 -5.68
C GLU A 60 -10.91 5.62 -5.67
N ARG A 61 -11.17 6.85 -5.23
CA ARG A 61 -10.14 7.91 -5.12
C ARG A 61 -9.07 7.59 -4.08
N VAL A 62 -9.43 6.88 -3.02
CA VAL A 62 -8.49 6.45 -1.98
C VAL A 62 -7.77 5.15 -2.37
N GLU A 63 -8.49 4.17 -2.89
CA GLU A 63 -7.90 2.86 -3.23
C GLU A 63 -6.90 2.94 -4.38
N ARG A 64 -7.17 3.76 -5.41
CA ARG A 64 -6.31 3.91 -6.58
C ARG A 64 -4.86 4.28 -6.23
N PRO A 65 -4.58 5.38 -5.49
CA PRO A 65 -3.20 5.74 -5.13
C PRO A 65 -2.56 4.70 -4.21
N LEU A 66 -3.32 4.14 -3.25
CA LEU A 66 -2.82 3.10 -2.36
C LEU A 66 -2.33 1.88 -3.15
N ILE A 67 -3.16 1.34 -4.04
CA ILE A 67 -2.82 0.17 -4.85
C ILE A 67 -1.67 0.48 -5.82
N GLN A 68 -1.65 1.66 -6.45
CA GLN A 68 -0.56 2.09 -7.33
C GLN A 68 0.78 2.13 -6.59
N LEU A 69 0.82 2.71 -5.39
CA LEU A 69 2.03 2.81 -4.58
C LEU A 69 2.56 1.44 -4.18
N ILE A 70 1.68 0.53 -3.76
CA ILE A 70 2.09 -0.83 -3.39
C ILE A 70 2.55 -1.62 -4.62
N LEU A 71 1.84 -1.55 -5.74
CA LEU A 71 2.29 -2.19 -6.98
C LEU A 71 3.65 -1.65 -7.46
N LYS A 72 3.89 -0.34 -7.32
CA LYS A 72 5.20 0.25 -7.60
C LYS A 72 6.26 -0.32 -6.67
N LYS A 73 5.98 -0.37 -5.35
CA LYS A 73 6.89 -0.91 -4.33
C LYS A 73 7.21 -2.39 -4.55
N THR A 74 6.27 -3.16 -5.11
CA THR A 74 6.47 -4.58 -5.44
C THR A 74 6.88 -4.83 -6.89
N ARG A 75 7.20 -3.79 -7.66
CA ARG A 75 7.59 -3.87 -9.09
C ARG A 75 6.56 -4.65 -9.94
N GLY A 76 5.27 -4.46 -9.66
CA GLY A 76 4.17 -5.11 -10.35
C GLY A 76 3.87 -6.54 -9.89
N ASN A 77 4.59 -7.09 -8.90
CA ASN A 77 4.28 -8.39 -8.34
C ASN A 77 2.98 -8.33 -7.53
N GLN A 78 1.89 -8.84 -8.12
CA GLN A 78 0.56 -8.80 -7.53
C GLN A 78 0.40 -9.71 -6.31
N VAL A 79 1.13 -10.82 -6.23
CA VAL A 79 1.07 -11.72 -5.07
C VAL A 79 1.65 -11.00 -3.84
N ARG A 80 2.84 -10.41 -3.98
CA ARG A 80 3.46 -9.61 -2.91
C ARG A 80 2.63 -8.37 -2.57
N ALA A 81 2.07 -7.70 -3.58
CA ALA A 81 1.23 -6.53 -3.35
C ALA A 81 -0.02 -6.88 -2.56
N ALA A 82 -0.69 -7.99 -2.88
CA ALA A 82 -1.88 -8.47 -2.18
C ALA A 82 -1.56 -8.82 -0.72
N GLN A 83 -0.41 -9.46 -0.47
CA GLN A 83 0.08 -9.73 0.88
C GLN A 83 0.33 -8.44 1.68
N MET A 84 1.00 -7.45 1.08
CA MET A 84 1.25 -6.15 1.74
C MET A 84 -0.04 -5.37 2.03
N LEU A 85 -1.01 -5.45 1.13
CA LEU A 85 -2.34 -4.83 1.29
C LEU A 85 -3.25 -5.61 2.26
N GLY A 86 -2.89 -6.85 2.61
CA GLY A 86 -3.73 -7.72 3.45
C GLY A 86 -5.02 -8.18 2.77
N ILE A 87 -5.05 -8.26 1.44
CA ILE A 87 -6.24 -8.69 0.67
C ILE A 87 -5.95 -9.91 -0.20
N ASN A 88 -7.00 -10.62 -0.61
CA ASN A 88 -6.86 -11.71 -1.57
C ASN A 88 -6.33 -11.19 -2.92
N ARG A 89 -5.39 -11.91 -3.54
CA ARG A 89 -4.84 -11.57 -4.87
C ARG A 89 -5.91 -11.44 -5.95
N ASN A 90 -6.96 -12.26 -5.91
CA ASN A 90 -8.08 -12.17 -6.85
C ASN A 90 -8.86 -10.87 -6.66
N THR A 91 -9.03 -10.41 -5.42
CA THR A 91 -9.61 -9.11 -5.10
C THR A 91 -8.73 -7.98 -5.61
N LEU A 92 -7.42 -8.04 -5.36
CA LEU A 92 -6.48 -7.06 -5.91
C LEU A 92 -6.56 -6.99 -7.44
N ARG A 93 -6.58 -8.13 -8.12
CA ARG A 93 -6.72 -8.19 -9.59
C ARG A 93 -8.01 -7.53 -10.08
N LYS A 94 -9.15 -7.81 -9.42
CA LYS A 94 -10.44 -7.17 -9.73
C LYS A 94 -10.35 -5.65 -9.54
N LYS A 95 -9.78 -5.19 -8.42
CA LYS A 95 -9.59 -3.76 -8.14
C LYS A 95 -8.67 -3.07 -9.15
N ILE A 96 -7.57 -3.70 -9.57
CA ILE A 96 -6.68 -3.16 -10.60
C ILE A 96 -7.43 -2.93 -11.92
N ASN A 97 -8.25 -3.90 -12.33
CA ASN A 97 -9.03 -3.80 -13.57
C ASN A 97 -10.12 -2.74 -13.46
N HIS A 98 -10.89 -2.77 -12.37
CA HIS A 98 -11.96 -1.80 -12.08
C HIS A 98 -11.42 -0.37 -12.06
N LEU A 99 -10.33 -0.16 -11.33
CA LEU A 99 -9.65 1.12 -11.23
C LEU A 99 -8.78 1.43 -12.46
N LYS A 100 -8.73 0.59 -13.51
CA LYS A 100 -7.91 0.84 -14.72
C LYS A 100 -6.45 1.19 -14.39
N ILE A 101 -5.85 0.52 -13.40
CA ILE A 101 -4.47 0.78 -12.97
C ILE A 101 -3.50 0.11 -13.95
N LYS A 102 -2.62 0.92 -14.58
CA LYS A 102 -1.58 0.41 -15.48
C LYS A 102 -0.44 -0.20 -14.66
N ILE A 103 -0.23 -1.51 -14.81
CA ILE A 103 0.93 -2.19 -14.24
C ILE A 103 2.08 -2.13 -15.25
N ARG A 104 3.17 -1.43 -14.90
CA ARG A 104 4.42 -1.55 -15.67
C ARG A 104 5.03 -2.91 -15.36
N LYS A 105 5.14 -3.78 -16.37
CA LYS A 105 5.96 -4.99 -16.27
C LYS A 105 7.44 -4.57 -16.28
N PRO A 106 8.28 -5.06 -15.36
CA PRO A 106 9.72 -4.95 -15.57
C PRO A 106 10.05 -5.69 -16.87
N TYR A 107 10.79 -5.06 -17.77
CA TYR A 107 11.31 -5.73 -18.95
C TYR A 107 12.11 -6.95 -18.50
N VAL A 108 11.80 -8.10 -19.09
CA VAL A 108 12.63 -9.30 -19.02
C VAL A 108 13.67 -9.13 -20.13
N GLU A 109 14.93 -8.90 -19.76
CA GLU A 109 16.09 -9.15 -20.62
C GLU A 109 16.37 -10.66 -20.65
#